data_AF-A0A4D6MSE1-F1
#
_entry.id   AF-A0A4D6MSE1-F1
#
_cell.length_a   1.000
_cell.length_b   1.000
_cell.length_c   1.000
_cell.angle_alpha   90.00
_cell.angle_beta   90.00
_cell.angle_gamma   90.00
#
_symmetry.space_group_name_H-M   'P 1'
#
loop_
_entity.id
_entity.type
_entity.pdbx_description
1 polymer ?
#
loop_
_entity_poly.entity_id
_entity_poly.type
_entity_poly.pdbx_seq_one_letter_code
_entity_poly.pdbx_strand_id
1 'polypeptide(L)'
;MTEEKPEQLCLKNKQTDAASSSSVSDGNGSAIPTSSRKTGSALPCNRRTTGPVRRVKDGWTEKEDETLKNAVEVFNGKNWKKIAEFFPDKSEVQCLHRWKKVLNPELVKGHWTKEEDDKIIELVSIHGPTKWSLISQSLPGRIGKQCRERFFTLVVL
;
A
#
# COMPACT_ATOMS: atom_id res chain seq x y z
N MET A 1 -33.05 9.47 -26.23
CA MET A 1 -32.20 8.84 -25.20
C MET A 1 -31.13 8.08 -25.94
N THR A 2 -30.04 8.75 -26.27
CA THR A 2 -28.87 8.16 -26.91
C THR A 2 -27.72 8.25 -25.93
N GLU A 3 -27.22 7.08 -25.57
CA GLU A 3 -26.05 6.81 -24.75
C GLU A 3 -24.79 7.46 -25.36
N GLU A 4 -23.94 8.02 -24.51
CA GLU A 4 -22.56 8.37 -24.85
C GLU A 4 -21.65 7.87 -23.72
N LYS A 5 -20.90 6.81 -24.02
CA LYS A 5 -19.80 6.23 -23.24
C LYS A 5 -18.50 6.66 -23.94
N PRO A 6 -17.54 7.33 -23.27
CA PRO A 6 -16.19 7.43 -23.80
C PRO A 6 -15.24 6.44 -23.10
N GLU A 7 -14.64 5.59 -23.93
CA GLU A 7 -13.62 4.64 -23.56
C GLU A 7 -12.23 5.28 -23.37
N GLN A 8 -11.51 4.62 -22.48
CA GLN A 8 -10.07 4.61 -22.23
C GLN A 8 -9.16 4.84 -23.45
N LEU A 9 -8.24 5.79 -23.35
CA LEU A 9 -7.08 5.91 -24.23
C LEU A 9 -5.79 5.75 -23.40
N CYS A 10 -5.07 4.67 -23.69
CA CYS A 10 -3.81 4.28 -23.08
C CYS A 10 -2.66 5.09 -23.71
N LEU A 11 -1.90 5.87 -22.91
CA LEU A 11 -0.66 6.49 -23.36
C LEU A 11 0.55 5.65 -22.92
N LYS A 12 1.21 5.07 -23.92
CA LYS A 12 2.43 4.27 -23.82
C LYS A 12 3.62 5.19 -24.15
N ASN A 13 4.39 5.62 -23.15
CA ASN A 13 5.64 6.36 -23.40
C ASN A 13 6.82 5.39 -23.49
N LYS A 14 7.42 5.32 -24.70
CA LYS A 14 8.70 4.68 -25.03
C LYS A 14 9.79 5.76 -25.08
N GLN A 15 10.95 5.50 -24.48
CA GLN A 15 12.17 6.34 -24.56
C GLN A 15 13.36 5.37 -24.57
N THR A 16 13.80 4.88 -25.74
CA THR A 16 15.05 5.23 -26.48
C THR A 16 16.35 4.81 -25.79
N ASP A 17 16.89 3.65 -26.19
CA ASP A 17 18.28 3.24 -26.00
C ASP A 17 19.09 3.53 -27.27
N ALA A 18 20.33 4.01 -27.10
CA ALA A 18 21.29 4.18 -28.19
C ALA A 18 22.71 3.77 -27.73
N ALA A 19 23.40 3.09 -28.67
CA ALA A 19 24.85 2.87 -28.85
C ALA A 19 25.59 1.81 -28.00
N SER A 20 25.93 0.68 -28.67
CA SER A 20 27.26 0.13 -28.98
C SER A 20 28.42 0.35 -27.98
N SER A 21 29.39 -0.55 -27.72
CA SER A 21 29.98 -1.65 -28.50
C SER A 21 30.99 -2.45 -27.63
N SER A 22 31.18 -3.71 -28.01
CA SER A 22 32.24 -4.72 -27.73
C SER A 22 33.60 -4.31 -27.10
N SER A 23 34.17 -5.20 -26.26
CA SER A 23 35.37 -6.01 -26.59
C SER A 23 35.75 -7.00 -25.48
N VAL A 24 36.30 -8.14 -25.90
CA VAL A 24 36.79 -9.28 -25.10
C VAL A 24 38.27 -9.11 -24.72
N SER A 25 38.72 -9.76 -23.63
CA SER A 25 40.13 -10.18 -23.41
C SER A 25 40.22 -11.23 -22.30
N ASP A 26 40.84 -12.38 -22.61
CA ASP A 26 41.24 -13.46 -21.71
C ASP A 26 42.49 -13.11 -20.88
N GLY A 27 42.72 -13.81 -19.75
CA GLY A 27 44.03 -13.75 -19.07
C GLY A 27 44.12 -14.35 -17.65
N ASN A 28 44.44 -15.64 -17.62
CA ASN A 28 44.75 -16.56 -16.51
C ASN A 28 45.69 -16.08 -15.37
N GLY A 29 45.55 -16.64 -14.15
CA GLY A 29 46.63 -16.60 -13.15
C GLY A 29 46.25 -16.97 -11.70
N SER A 30 46.47 -18.24 -11.33
CA SER A 30 46.42 -18.80 -9.97
C SER A 30 47.35 -18.09 -8.96
N ALA A 31 46.93 -18.00 -7.70
CA ALA A 31 47.69 -18.49 -6.53
C ALA A 31 46.98 -18.16 -5.21
N ILE A 32 46.75 -19.20 -4.40
CA ILE A 32 46.46 -19.12 -2.97
C ILE A 32 47.79 -18.92 -2.23
N PRO A 33 47.81 -18.17 -1.12
CA PRO A 33 48.30 -18.80 0.11
C PRO A 33 47.41 -18.48 1.32
N THR A 34 47.10 -19.54 2.05
CA THR A 34 46.60 -19.55 3.42
C THR A 34 47.63 -18.99 4.40
N SER A 35 47.25 -18.10 5.33
CA SER A 35 47.77 -18.13 6.72
C SER A 35 47.02 -17.22 7.70
N SER A 36 46.37 -17.86 8.67
CA SER A 36 46.42 -17.62 10.12
C SER A 36 46.27 -16.21 10.73
N ARG A 37 45.28 -16.11 11.66
CA ARG A 37 45.31 -15.44 12.99
C ARG A 37 45.49 -13.89 12.97
N LYS A 38 44.77 -13.06 13.73
CA LYS A 38 44.20 -13.18 15.08
C LYS A 38 43.37 -11.91 15.38
N THR A 39 42.29 -12.06 16.14
CA THR A 39 41.78 -11.16 17.22
C THR A 39 41.96 -9.64 17.15
N GLY A 40 40.83 -8.94 17.27
CA GLY A 40 40.74 -7.75 18.12
C GLY A 40 40.50 -6.43 17.39
N SER A 41 39.24 -6.01 17.32
CA SER A 41 38.76 -4.78 17.96
C SER A 41 37.38 -4.47 17.39
N ALA A 42 36.35 -4.80 18.16
CA ALA A 42 35.01 -4.30 17.92
C ALA A 42 35.07 -2.78 17.98
N LEU A 43 34.97 -2.11 16.83
CA LEU A 43 34.63 -0.70 16.78
C LEU A 43 33.15 -0.60 17.14
N PRO A 44 32.76 0.02 18.27
CA PRO A 44 31.38 0.36 18.48
C PRO A 44 31.08 1.51 17.52
N CYS A 45 30.30 1.24 16.48
CA CYS A 45 29.67 2.32 15.74
C CYS A 45 28.74 3.04 16.72
N ASN A 46 29.23 4.14 17.28
CA ASN A 46 28.45 4.97 18.19
C ASN A 46 27.39 5.71 17.36
N ARG A 47 26.31 5.00 17.03
CA ARG A 47 25.14 5.60 16.40
C ARG A 47 24.33 6.31 17.50
N ARG A 48 24.68 7.57 17.76
CA ARG A 48 23.67 8.60 18.10
C ARG A 48 22.57 8.51 17.02
N THR A 49 21.29 8.62 17.29
CA THR A 49 20.58 9.44 18.26
C THR A 49 19.19 8.80 18.43
N THR A 50 18.59 8.97 19.59
CA THR A 50 17.15 8.79 19.85
C THR A 50 16.31 9.10 18.61
N GLY A 51 15.74 8.07 17.98
CA GLY A 51 14.69 8.26 16.99
C GLY A 51 13.50 8.96 17.64
N PRO A 52 12.67 9.72 16.89
CA PRO A 52 11.50 10.36 17.45
C PRO A 52 10.68 9.31 18.18
N VAL A 53 10.42 9.55 19.47
CA VAL A 53 9.49 8.75 20.26
C VAL A 53 8.20 8.69 19.46
N ARG A 54 7.85 7.50 18.97
CA ARG A 54 6.57 7.29 18.29
C ARG A 54 5.50 7.73 19.29
N ARG A 55 4.82 8.85 19.02
CA ARG A 55 3.76 9.33 19.90
C ARG A 55 2.65 8.30 19.86
N VAL A 56 2.55 7.55 20.94
CA VAL A 56 1.54 6.51 21.15
C VAL A 56 0.21 7.22 21.39
N LYS A 57 -0.50 7.60 20.31
CA LYS A 57 -1.92 7.96 20.36
C LYS A 57 -2.61 7.75 19.00
N ASP A 58 -2.47 6.53 18.48
CA ASP A 58 -3.12 6.04 17.25
C ASP A 58 -4.58 5.58 17.46
N GLY A 59 -5.20 5.93 18.58
CA GLY A 59 -6.64 5.71 18.80
C GLY A 59 -7.43 6.87 18.22
N TRP A 60 -8.33 6.58 17.28
CA TRP A 60 -9.37 7.52 16.85
C TRP A 60 -10.55 7.40 17.80
N THR A 61 -10.95 8.52 18.39
CA THR A 61 -12.15 8.65 19.20
C THR A 61 -13.38 8.89 18.32
N GLU A 62 -14.56 8.59 18.85
CA GLU A 62 -15.82 8.84 18.15
C GLU A 62 -16.00 10.32 17.81
N LYS A 63 -15.66 11.23 18.73
CA LYS A 63 -15.69 12.68 18.48
C LYS A 63 -14.73 13.11 17.37
N GLU A 64 -13.54 12.50 17.29
CA GLU A 64 -12.61 12.74 16.18
C GLU A 64 -13.19 12.22 14.85
N ASP A 65 -13.83 11.05 14.86
CA ASP A 65 -14.48 10.49 13.67
C ASP A 65 -15.68 11.34 13.21
N GLU A 66 -16.49 11.88 14.12
CA GLU A 66 -17.57 12.83 13.83
C GLU A 66 -17.04 14.12 13.20
N THR A 67 -15.98 14.67 13.79
CA THR A 67 -15.30 15.86 13.26
C THR A 67 -14.76 15.58 11.86
N LEU A 68 -14.17 14.40 11.64
CA LEU A 68 -13.65 13.99 10.34
C LEU A 68 -14.77 13.82 9.30
N LYS A 69 -15.92 13.26 9.68
CA LYS A 69 -17.09 13.14 8.80
C LYS A 69 -17.60 14.51 8.35
N ASN A 70 -17.85 15.40 9.31
CA ASN A 70 -18.35 16.74 9.00
C ASN A 70 -17.35 17.52 8.14
N ALA A 71 -16.05 17.48 8.49
CA ALA A 71 -15.02 18.14 7.69
C ALA A 71 -14.96 17.58 6.26
N VAL A 72 -15.04 16.25 6.07
CA VAL A 72 -15.03 15.67 4.72
C VAL A 72 -16.27 16.06 3.92
N GLU A 73 -17.43 16.17 4.56
CA GLU A 73 -18.66 16.66 3.94
C GLU A 73 -18.51 18.12 3.46
N VAL A 74 -17.99 19.00 4.32
CA VAL A 74 -17.76 20.42 4.02
C VAL A 74 -16.73 20.64 2.91
N PHE A 75 -15.66 19.83 2.88
CA PHE A 75 -14.57 19.96 1.92
C PHE A 75 -14.65 18.97 0.74
N ASN A 76 -15.78 18.25 0.60
CA ASN A 76 -16.04 17.19 -0.39
C ASN A 76 -14.88 16.17 -0.55
N GLY A 77 -14.13 15.88 0.52
CA GLY A 77 -13.02 14.92 0.49
C GLY A 77 -11.81 15.27 -0.40
N LYS A 78 -11.68 16.53 -0.83
CA LYS A 78 -10.58 16.97 -1.73
C LYS A 78 -9.46 17.71 -1.00
N ASN A 79 -9.76 18.39 0.12
CA ASN A 79 -8.81 19.27 0.81
C ASN A 79 -8.35 18.72 2.18
N TRP A 80 -7.58 17.63 2.16
CA TRP A 80 -7.09 16.95 3.36
C TRP A 80 -6.20 17.82 4.27
N LYS A 81 -5.47 18.79 3.69
CA LYS A 81 -4.72 19.79 4.47
C LYS A 81 -5.61 20.59 5.40
N LYS A 82 -6.72 21.12 4.88
CA LYS A 82 -7.69 21.89 5.68
C LYS A 82 -8.41 21.02 6.70
N ILE A 83 -8.72 19.78 6.34
CA ILE A 83 -9.33 18.81 7.26
C ILE A 83 -8.39 18.54 8.44
N ALA A 84 -7.07 18.44 8.21
CA ALA A 84 -6.09 18.21 9.26
C ALA A 84 -5.98 19.37 10.25
N GLU A 85 -6.32 20.61 9.87
CA GLU A 85 -6.30 21.77 10.77
C GLU A 85 -7.28 21.63 11.95
N PHE A 86 -8.33 20.80 11.80
CA PHE A 86 -9.27 20.49 12.87
C PHE A 86 -8.70 19.51 13.91
N PHE A 87 -7.54 18.92 13.64
CA PHE A 87 -6.89 17.93 14.50
C PHE A 87 -5.47 18.37 14.88
N PRO A 88 -5.23 18.82 16.12
CA PRO A 88 -3.89 19.29 16.53
C PRO A 88 -2.85 18.16 16.55
N ASP A 89 -3.29 16.92 16.72
CA ASP A 89 -2.43 15.74 16.89
C ASP A 89 -2.56 14.71 15.75
N LYS A 90 -3.29 15.02 14.67
CA LYS A 90 -3.44 14.11 13.51
C LYS A 90 -2.98 14.78 12.23
N SER A 91 -2.22 14.06 11.41
CA SER A 91 -1.82 14.55 10.10
C SER A 91 -2.92 14.36 9.06
N GLU A 92 -2.81 15.11 7.95
CA GLU A 92 -3.69 14.93 6.77
C GLU A 92 -3.69 13.49 6.26
N VAL A 93 -2.54 12.81 6.34
CA VAL A 93 -2.38 11.42 5.90
C VAL A 93 -3.14 10.47 6.81
N GLN A 94 -3.14 10.72 8.13
CA GLN A 94 -3.92 9.94 9.08
C GLN A 94 -5.42 10.13 8.84
N CYS A 95 -5.87 11.36 8.61
CA CYS A 95 -7.26 11.69 8.30
C CYS A 95 -7.73 10.99 7.01
N LEU A 96 -6.92 11.08 5.96
CA LEU A 96 -7.15 10.41 4.67
C LEU A 96 -7.27 8.89 4.83
N HIS A 97 -6.33 8.29 5.55
CA HIS A 97 -6.34 6.84 5.79
C HIS A 97 -7.55 6.41 6.62
N ARG A 98 -7.91 7.16 7.66
CA ARG A 98 -9.08 6.89 8.50
C ARG A 98 -10.35 6.96 7.67
N TRP A 99 -10.51 8.01 6.87
CA TRP A 99 -11.64 8.15 5.97
C TRP A 99 -11.74 6.96 5.00
N LYS A 100 -10.69 6.74 4.20
CA LYS A 100 -10.68 5.72 3.14
C LYS A 100 -10.87 4.29 3.64
N LYS A 101 -10.50 3.99 4.89
CA LYS A 101 -10.53 2.62 5.42
C LYS A 101 -11.64 2.35 6.42
N VAL A 102 -12.23 3.38 7.02
CA VAL A 102 -13.14 3.20 8.16
C VAL A 102 -14.43 4.00 8.03
N LEU A 103 -14.35 5.29 7.65
CA LEU A 103 -15.50 6.20 7.72
C LEU A 103 -16.22 6.42 6.39
N ASN A 104 -15.57 6.13 5.25
CA ASN A 104 -16.17 6.32 3.94
C ASN A 104 -17.47 5.49 3.84
N PRO A 105 -18.65 6.13 3.59
CA PRO A 105 -19.93 5.43 3.48
C PRO A 105 -19.98 4.41 2.33
N GLU A 106 -19.11 4.54 1.33
CA GLU A 106 -18.99 3.56 0.24
C GLU A 106 -18.41 2.21 0.71
N LEU A 107 -17.86 2.14 1.93
CA LEU A 107 -17.30 0.90 2.46
C LEU A 107 -18.39 -0.06 2.94
N VAL A 108 -18.37 -1.28 2.42
CA VAL A 108 -19.31 -2.33 2.81
C VAL A 108 -18.80 -3.03 4.07
N LYS A 109 -19.53 -2.84 5.18
CA LYS A 109 -19.28 -3.47 6.49
C LYS A 109 -20.18 -4.68 6.77
N GLY A 110 -20.98 -5.12 5.80
CA GLY A 110 -21.95 -6.20 5.94
C GLY A 110 -21.43 -7.58 5.54
N HIS A 111 -22.36 -8.55 5.57
CA HIS A 111 -22.17 -9.92 5.12
C HIS A 111 -21.59 -9.97 3.69
N TRP A 112 -20.82 -11.02 3.42
CA TRP A 112 -20.34 -11.32 2.08
C TRP A 112 -21.43 -12.03 1.29
N THR A 113 -21.65 -11.59 0.06
CA THR A 113 -22.53 -12.31 -0.84
C THR A 113 -21.75 -13.38 -1.60
N LYS A 114 -22.46 -14.39 -2.10
CA LYS A 114 -21.83 -15.48 -2.85
C LYS A 114 -21.15 -14.96 -4.12
N GLU A 115 -21.73 -13.95 -4.77
CA GLU A 115 -21.19 -13.32 -5.97
C GLU A 115 -19.85 -12.60 -5.67
N GLU A 116 -19.72 -12.02 -4.48
CA GLU A 116 -18.44 -11.44 -4.04
C GLU A 116 -17.39 -12.53 -3.78
N ASP A 117 -17.80 -13.62 -3.12
CA ASP A 117 -16.92 -14.76 -2.84
C ASP A 117 -16.44 -15.43 -4.14
N ASP A 118 -17.32 -15.66 -5.10
CA ASP A 118 -17.02 -16.22 -6.42
C ASP A 118 -16.00 -15.33 -7.16
N LYS A 119 -16.18 -14.01 -7.14
CA LYS A 119 -15.23 -13.04 -7.70
C LYS A 119 -13.87 -13.08 -7.02
N ILE A 120 -13.83 -13.21 -5.69
CA ILE A 120 -12.56 -13.33 -4.95
C ILE A 120 -11.82 -14.58 -5.41
N ILE A 121 -12.51 -15.73 -5.49
CA ILE A 121 -11.90 -17.01 -5.89
C ILE A 121 -11.38 -16.92 -7.33
N GLU A 122 -12.20 -16.40 -8.24
CA GLU A 122 -11.81 -16.22 -9.65
C GLU A 122 -10.56 -15.35 -9.78
N LEU A 123 -10.58 -14.16 -9.17
CA LEU A 123 -9.46 -13.22 -9.27
C LEU A 123 -8.19 -13.75 -8.60
N VAL A 124 -8.32 -14.50 -7.49
CA VAL A 124 -7.18 -15.16 -6.85
C VAL A 124 -6.65 -16.31 -7.72
N SER A 125 -7.52 -17.04 -8.41
CA SER A 125 -7.10 -18.07 -9.36
C SER A 125 -6.31 -17.49 -10.54
N ILE A 126 -6.68 -16.30 -11.00
CA ILE A 126 -6.02 -15.63 -12.13
C ILE A 126 -4.71 -14.93 -11.70
N HIS A 127 -4.73 -14.23 -10.56
CA HIS A 127 -3.63 -13.34 -10.15
C HIS A 127 -2.74 -13.89 -9.03
N GLY A 128 -3.16 -14.97 -8.38
CA GLY A 128 -2.55 -15.54 -7.19
C GLY A 128 -2.91 -14.80 -5.89
N PRO A 129 -2.70 -15.44 -4.72
CA PRO A 129 -3.09 -14.92 -3.39
C PRO A 129 -2.14 -13.85 -2.84
N THR A 130 -1.69 -12.92 -3.70
CA THR A 130 -0.73 -11.86 -3.35
C THR A 130 -1.26 -10.46 -3.70
N LYS A 131 -2.04 -10.34 -4.77
CA LYS A 131 -2.46 -9.05 -5.35
C LYS A 131 -3.79 -8.54 -4.79
N TRP A 132 -3.93 -8.50 -3.46
CA TRP A 132 -5.19 -8.12 -2.80
C TRP A 132 -5.68 -6.70 -3.14
N SER A 133 -4.77 -5.74 -3.31
CA SER A 133 -5.12 -4.38 -3.71
C SER A 133 -5.70 -4.32 -5.13
N LEU A 134 -5.32 -5.25 -6.01
CA LEU A 134 -5.88 -5.36 -7.35
C LEU A 134 -7.25 -6.04 -7.28
N ILE A 135 -7.36 -7.13 -6.54
CA ILE A 135 -8.61 -7.87 -6.35
C ILE A 135 -9.71 -6.96 -5.78
N SER A 136 -9.39 -6.12 -4.80
CA SER A 136 -10.36 -5.19 -4.23
C SER A 136 -10.84 -4.09 -5.18
N GLN A 137 -10.11 -3.80 -6.27
CA GLN A 137 -10.59 -2.80 -7.25
C GLN A 137 -11.80 -3.33 -8.04
N SER A 138 -11.94 -4.65 -8.15
CA SER A 138 -13.07 -5.31 -8.80
C SER A 138 -14.28 -5.50 -7.87
N LEU A 139 -14.13 -5.19 -6.58
CA LEU A 139 -15.16 -5.34 -5.55
C LEU A 139 -15.48 -3.97 -4.95
N PRO A 140 -16.55 -3.30 -5.42
CA PRO A 140 -16.89 -1.96 -4.96
C PRO A 140 -17.15 -1.98 -3.45
N GLY A 141 -16.52 -1.04 -2.74
CA GLY A 141 -16.69 -0.89 -1.29
C GLY A 141 -15.98 -1.94 -0.42
N ARG A 142 -15.26 -2.91 -1.00
CA ARG A 142 -14.42 -3.86 -0.26
C ARG A 142 -12.95 -3.45 -0.33
N ILE A 143 -12.23 -3.67 0.77
CA ILE A 143 -10.81 -3.36 0.89
C ILE A 143 -10.00 -4.65 0.72
N GLY A 144 -8.81 -4.58 0.12
CA GLY A 144 -7.95 -5.75 -0.11
C GLY A 144 -7.67 -6.57 1.16
N LYS A 145 -7.57 -5.93 2.33
CA LYS A 145 -7.47 -6.63 3.62
C LYS A 145 -8.69 -7.54 3.87
N GLN A 146 -9.90 -7.02 3.66
CA GLN A 146 -11.14 -7.80 3.82
C GLN A 146 -11.18 -8.96 2.82
N CYS A 147 -10.78 -8.73 1.57
CA CYS A 147 -10.74 -9.76 0.52
C CYS A 147 -9.79 -10.91 0.90
N ARG A 148 -8.60 -10.58 1.42
CA ARG A 148 -7.63 -11.56 1.92
C ARG A 148 -8.21 -12.40 3.06
N GLU A 149 -8.73 -11.74 4.09
CA GLU A 149 -9.32 -12.41 5.26
C GLU A 149 -10.49 -13.31 4.85
N ARG A 150 -11.34 -12.84 3.93
CA ARG A 150 -12.44 -13.62 3.39
C ARG A 150 -11.95 -14.83 2.61
N PHE A 151 -11.00 -14.67 1.69
CA PHE A 151 -10.44 -15.79 0.93
C PHE A 151 -9.90 -16.90 1.82
N PHE A 152 -9.11 -16.55 2.85
CA PHE A 152 -8.61 -17.56 3.80
C PHE A 152 -9.75 -18.22 4.58
N THR A 153 -10.82 -17.50 4.88
CA THR A 153 -12.01 -18.10 5.50
C THR A 153 -12.71 -19.08 4.56
N LEU A 154 -12.81 -18.77 3.26
CA LEU A 154 -13.45 -19.63 2.26
C LEU A 154 -12.67 -20.93 1.98
N VAL A 155 -11.33 -20.88 2.00
CA VAL A 155 -10.48 -22.04 1.69
C VAL A 155 -10.31 -22.99 2.89
N VAL A 156 -10.55 -22.48 4.11
CA VAL A 156 -10.39 -23.25 5.35
C VAL A 156 -11.70 -23.91 5.81
N LEU A 157 -12.82 -23.60 5.16
CA LEU A 157 -14.14 -24.22 5.36
C LEU A 157 -14.41 -25.29 4.29
#